data_AF-A0A7S0HHU2-F1
#
_entry.id   AF-A0A7S0HHU2-F1
#
_cell.length_a   1.000
_cell.length_b   1.000
_cell.length_c   1.000
_cell.angle_alpha   90.00
_cell.angle_beta   90.00
_cell.angle_gamma   90.00
#
_symmetry.space_group_name_H-M   'P 1'
#
loop_
_entity.id
_entity.type
_entity.pdbx_description
1 polymer ?
#
loop_
_entity_poly.entity_id
_entity_poly.type
_entity_poly.pdbx_seq_one_letter_code
_entity_poly.pdbx_strand_id
1 'polypeptide(L)'
;WADPLAAPGERMLSQELAGIGAAPPEIEEWRSQTMGGGGTSTGYRQTNQTIKQQRESLPIFLFRDAFLQSMKDHQILIVIGETGSGKTTQMPQYLAEAGYTTRGKIGITQPRRVAAMSVAKRVAEEFGCRLGQEVGYTIRFEDCTSPETAIKYMTDGMLLRECLIDTEVSGYSVIMLDEAHERTI
;
A
#
# COMPACT_ATOMS: atom_id res chain seq x y z
N TRP A 1 -25.73 -20.10 14.84
CA TRP A 1 -25.53 -20.46 13.44
C TRP A 1 -25.11 -21.92 13.43
N ALA A 2 -25.91 -22.82 12.85
CA ALA A 2 -25.70 -24.27 12.98
C ALA A 2 -24.74 -24.78 11.90
N ASP A 3 -23.74 -25.56 12.32
CA ASP A 3 -22.74 -26.19 11.45
C ASP A 3 -23.33 -27.46 10.78
N PRO A 4 -23.35 -27.58 9.43
CA PRO A 4 -23.98 -28.69 8.73
C PRO A 4 -23.14 -29.97 8.65
N LEU A 5 -21.95 -30.06 9.26
CA LEU A 5 -21.04 -31.21 9.07
C LEU A 5 -20.78 -32.09 10.31
N ALA A 6 -21.54 -31.94 11.41
CA ALA A 6 -21.35 -32.82 12.57
C ALA A 6 -21.90 -34.25 12.32
N ALA A 7 -21.01 -35.25 12.36
CA ALA A 7 -21.40 -36.66 12.25
C ALA A 7 -22.12 -37.17 13.51
N PRO A 8 -22.97 -38.22 13.43
CA PRO A 8 -23.78 -38.68 14.55
C PRO A 8 -22.92 -39.46 15.56
N GLY A 9 -22.57 -38.82 16.68
CA GLY A 9 -21.86 -39.47 17.80
C GLY A 9 -20.97 -38.55 18.63
N GLU A 10 -20.55 -37.40 18.09
CA GLU A 10 -19.59 -36.49 18.75
C GLU A 10 -20.24 -35.45 19.67
N ARG A 11 -21.43 -35.75 20.21
CA ARG A 11 -22.04 -34.88 21.23
C ARG A 11 -21.62 -35.33 22.62
N MET A 12 -20.38 -35.04 22.99
CA MET A 12 -19.99 -35.02 24.40
C MET A 12 -19.77 -33.57 24.81
N LEU A 13 -20.50 -33.13 25.83
CA LEU A 13 -20.45 -31.77 26.33
C LEU A 13 -19.05 -31.52 26.92
N SER A 14 -18.45 -30.39 26.58
CA SER A 14 -17.10 -29.97 27.00
C SER A 14 -16.90 -29.84 28.52
N GLN A 15 -17.94 -30.06 29.32
CA GLN A 15 -17.85 -30.11 30.80
C GLN A 15 -17.43 -31.48 31.36
N GLU A 16 -17.45 -32.59 30.60
CA GLU A 16 -17.10 -33.92 31.12
C GLU A 16 -15.62 -34.32 30.93
N LEU A 17 -14.84 -33.59 30.13
CA LEU A 17 -13.43 -33.93 29.85
C LEU A 17 -12.42 -33.34 30.86
N ALA A 18 -12.85 -32.50 31.79
CA ALA A 18 -11.95 -31.88 32.78
C ALA A 18 -11.52 -32.82 33.92
N GLY A 19 -12.06 -34.04 34.00
CA GLY A 19 -11.91 -34.94 35.16
C GLY A 19 -10.92 -36.10 35.03
N ILE A 20 -10.32 -36.34 33.86
CA ILE A 20 -9.44 -37.50 33.66
C ILE A 20 -8.12 -37.00 33.08
N GLY A 21 -7.09 -36.98 33.93
CA GLY A 21 -5.73 -36.55 33.58
C GLY A 21 -5.02 -37.48 32.61
N ALA A 22 -5.49 -37.53 31.36
CA ALA A 22 -4.82 -38.19 30.25
C ALA A 22 -4.23 -37.12 29.31
N ALA A 23 -2.93 -37.22 29.05
CA ALA A 23 -2.27 -36.40 28.04
C ALA A 23 -2.73 -36.83 26.63
N PRO A 24 -3.15 -35.91 25.74
CA PRO A 24 -3.45 -36.28 24.36
C PRO A 24 -2.16 -36.63 23.61
N PRO A 25 -2.16 -37.68 22.76
CA PRO A 25 -1.02 -38.07 21.94
C PRO A 25 -0.72 -37.02 20.85
N GLU A 26 0.55 -36.96 20.45
CA GLU A 26 1.21 -36.02 19.53
C GLU A 26 0.30 -35.20 18.57
N ILE A 27 0.30 -33.89 18.79
CA ILE A 27 -0.42 -32.85 18.01
C ILE A 27 0.58 -31.94 17.28
N GLU A 28 1.68 -32.49 16.77
CA GLU A 28 2.71 -31.68 16.11
C GLU A 28 2.44 -31.47 14.59
N GLU A 29 1.63 -32.32 13.94
CA GLU A 29 1.49 -32.29 12.46
C GLU A 29 0.32 -31.46 11.89
N TRP A 30 -0.71 -31.12 12.67
CA TRP A 30 -1.87 -30.33 12.18
C TRP A 30 -1.86 -28.87 12.61
N ARG A 31 -0.99 -28.48 13.56
CA ARG A 31 -0.75 -27.08 13.92
C ARG A 31 0.11 -26.35 12.90
N SER A 32 1.01 -27.06 12.20
CA SER A 32 1.84 -26.49 11.14
C SER A 32 1.04 -26.13 9.88
N GLN A 33 -0.15 -26.71 9.68
CA GLN A 33 -1.01 -26.45 8.52
C GLN A 33 -2.19 -25.49 8.78
N THR A 34 -2.45 -25.11 10.04
CA THR A 34 -3.62 -24.27 10.39
C THR A 34 -3.26 -22.83 10.80
N MET A 35 -1.99 -22.43 10.71
CA MET A 35 -1.52 -21.04 10.93
C MET A 35 -1.04 -20.40 9.62
N GLY A 36 -1.81 -20.56 8.55
CA GLY A 36 -1.49 -20.01 7.23
C GLY A 36 -2.72 -19.69 6.39
N GLY A 37 -3.77 -19.13 7.00
CA GLY A 37 -5.01 -18.80 6.32
C GLY A 37 -5.42 -17.35 6.46
N GLY A 38 -5.49 -16.62 5.34
CA GLY A 38 -6.57 -15.65 5.16
C GLY A 38 -6.20 -14.17 5.07
N GLY A 39 -5.21 -13.79 4.27
CA GLY A 39 -5.18 -12.46 3.64
C GLY A 39 -5.60 -12.62 2.20
N THR A 40 -6.76 -12.06 1.81
CA THR A 40 -7.23 -11.99 0.42
C THR A 40 -6.11 -11.45 -0.48
N SER A 41 -5.47 -12.34 -1.23
CA SER A 41 -4.41 -11.99 -2.17
C SER A 41 -5.05 -11.30 -3.37
N THR A 42 -5.10 -9.97 -3.32
CA THR A 42 -5.40 -9.14 -4.48
C THR A 42 -4.34 -9.40 -5.55
N GLY A 43 -4.66 -10.27 -6.53
CA GLY A 43 -4.14 -10.30 -7.90
C GLY A 43 -2.62 -10.35 -8.15
N TYR A 44 -1.77 -10.41 -7.14
CA TYR A 44 -0.33 -10.33 -7.34
C TYR A 44 0.25 -11.70 -7.65
N ARG A 45 0.68 -11.88 -8.89
CA ARG A 45 1.37 -13.09 -9.34
C ARG A 45 2.69 -13.21 -8.57
N GLN A 46 2.83 -14.27 -7.76
CA GLN A 46 4.11 -14.64 -7.14
C GLN A 46 5.11 -14.94 -8.27
N THR A 47 5.96 -13.95 -8.58
CA THR A 47 7.06 -14.12 -9.53
C THR A 47 8.34 -14.42 -8.76
N ASN A 48 9.19 -15.32 -9.27
CA ASN A 48 10.54 -15.57 -8.70
C ASN A 48 11.53 -14.40 -8.88
N GLN A 49 11.08 -13.27 -9.40
CA GLN A 49 11.91 -12.08 -9.61
C GLN A 49 12.07 -11.28 -8.32
N THR A 50 13.24 -10.68 -8.13
CA THR A 50 13.47 -9.73 -7.04
C THR A 50 12.61 -8.47 -7.23
N ILE A 51 12.34 -7.74 -6.15
CA ILE A 51 11.60 -6.46 -6.21
C ILE A 51 12.25 -5.49 -7.21
N LYS A 52 13.59 -5.45 -7.24
CA LYS A 52 14.33 -4.61 -8.19
C LYS A 52 14.07 -5.02 -9.65
N GLN A 53 14.11 -6.31 -9.96
CA GLN A 53 13.83 -6.81 -11.31
C GLN A 53 12.38 -6.52 -11.74
N GLN A 54 11.43 -6.61 -10.81
CA GLN A 54 10.04 -6.24 -11.07
C GLN A 54 9.93 -4.75 -11.43
N ARG A 55 10.58 -3.86 -10.68
CA ARG A 55 10.59 -2.41 -10.94
C ARG A 55 11.19 -2.07 -12.30
N GLU A 56 12.32 -2.70 -12.66
CA GLU A 56 13.00 -2.51 -13.95
C GLU A 56 12.19 -3.06 -15.14
N SER A 57 11.30 -4.04 -14.90
CA SER A 57 10.42 -4.59 -15.94
C SER A 57 9.24 -3.69 -16.32
N LEU A 58 8.93 -2.67 -15.51
CA LEU A 58 7.78 -1.80 -15.75
C LEU A 58 8.05 -0.83 -16.91
N PRO A 59 7.07 -0.58 -17.79
CA PRO A 59 7.25 0.32 -18.94
C PRO A 59 7.80 1.70 -18.58
N ILE A 60 7.41 2.25 -17.43
CA ILE A 60 7.85 3.58 -16.99
C ILE A 60 9.34 3.68 -16.68
N PHE A 61 10.01 2.54 -16.42
CA PHE A 61 11.44 2.51 -16.13
C PHE A 61 12.26 3.09 -17.29
N LEU A 62 11.89 2.77 -18.53
CA LEU A 62 12.54 3.27 -19.74
C LEU A 62 12.44 4.80 -19.90
N PHE A 63 11.45 5.42 -19.26
CA PHE A 63 11.19 6.85 -19.35
C PHE A 63 11.66 7.63 -18.11
N ARG A 64 12.36 6.99 -17.16
CA ARG A 64 12.79 7.60 -15.91
C ARG A 64 13.53 8.92 -16.12
N ASP A 65 14.56 8.93 -16.96
CA ASP A 65 15.41 10.10 -17.14
C ASP A 65 14.67 11.23 -17.87
N ALA A 66 13.87 10.88 -18.89
CA ALA A 66 13.02 11.83 -19.60
C ALA A 66 11.97 12.47 -18.66
N PHE A 67 11.40 11.68 -17.75
CA PHE A 67 10.47 12.17 -16.73
C PHE A 67 11.17 13.13 -15.76
N LEU A 68 12.32 12.75 -15.21
CA LEU A 68 13.07 13.60 -14.27
C LEU A 68 13.57 14.90 -14.91
N GLN A 69 13.94 14.86 -16.20
CA GLN A 69 14.27 16.06 -16.96
C GLN A 69 13.03 16.95 -17.14
N SER A 70 11.91 16.36 -17.54
CA SER A 70 10.65 17.10 -17.72
C SER A 70 10.18 17.78 -16.43
N MET A 71 10.36 17.14 -15.28
CA MET A 71 10.05 17.71 -13.96
C MET A 71 10.91 18.92 -13.58
N LYS A 72 12.15 19.01 -14.08
CA LYS A 72 13.01 20.18 -13.88
C LYS A 72 12.59 21.35 -14.76
N ASP A 73 12.19 21.03 -15.99
CA ASP A 73 11.94 22.02 -17.04
C ASP A 73 10.52 22.61 -16.95
N HIS A 74 9.58 21.91 -16.30
CA HIS A 74 8.16 22.29 -16.25
C HIS A 74 7.61 22.26 -14.83
N GLN A 75 6.86 23.31 -14.45
CA GLN A 75 6.12 23.33 -13.18
C GLN A 75 4.89 22.42 -13.18
N ILE A 76 4.29 22.17 -14.35
CA ILE A 76 3.12 21.31 -14.53
C ILE A 76 3.45 20.30 -15.63
N LEU A 77 3.26 19.01 -15.32
CA LEU A 77 3.50 17.91 -16.25
C LEU A 77 2.28 16.99 -16.30
N ILE A 78 1.78 16.73 -17.51
CA ILE A 78 0.71 15.75 -17.75
C ILE A 78 1.37 14.46 -18.22
N VAL A 79 1.19 13.39 -17.44
CA VAL A 79 1.74 12.06 -17.76
C VAL A 79 0.60 11.13 -18.11
N ILE A 80 0.67 10.54 -19.31
CA ILE A 80 -0.31 9.58 -19.81
C ILE A 80 0.37 8.22 -19.94
N GLY A 81 -0.29 7.18 -19.45
CA GLY A 81 0.15 5.80 -19.64
C GLY A 81 -0.92 4.83 -19.18
N GLU A 82 -0.90 3.61 -19.71
CA GLU A 82 -1.89 2.58 -19.39
C GLU A 82 -1.83 2.15 -17.92
N THR A 83 -2.92 1.58 -17.39
CA THR A 83 -2.94 0.96 -16.06
C THR A 83 -1.89 -0.16 -15.99
N GLY A 84 -1.15 -0.25 -14.89
CA GLY A 84 -0.06 -1.22 -14.74
C GLY A 84 1.29 -0.76 -15.33
N SER A 85 1.37 0.44 -15.94
CA SER A 85 2.65 0.96 -16.44
C SER A 85 3.66 1.35 -15.35
N GLY A 86 3.21 1.45 -14.08
CA GLY A 86 4.05 1.78 -12.93
C GLY A 86 4.02 3.25 -12.49
N LYS A 87 3.14 4.09 -13.03
CA LYS A 87 3.04 5.53 -12.70
C LYS A 87 2.96 5.78 -11.19
N THR A 88 1.93 5.26 -10.57
CA THR A 88 1.58 5.48 -9.16
C THR A 88 2.63 4.98 -8.18
N THR A 89 3.33 3.89 -8.54
CA THR A 89 4.32 3.28 -7.65
C THR A 89 5.73 3.82 -7.88
N GLN A 90 6.16 4.00 -9.14
CA GLN A 90 7.56 4.30 -9.45
C GLN A 90 7.88 5.79 -9.54
N MET A 91 6.97 6.63 -10.07
CA MET A 91 7.27 8.07 -10.23
C MET A 91 7.59 8.76 -8.91
N PRO A 92 6.85 8.52 -7.80
CA PRO A 92 7.20 9.10 -6.50
C PRO A 92 8.56 8.66 -5.99
N GLN A 93 8.93 7.39 -6.22
CA GLN A 93 10.24 6.87 -5.84
C GLN A 93 11.36 7.53 -6.65
N TYR A 94 11.18 7.74 -7.96
CA TYR A 94 12.16 8.44 -8.79
C TYR A 94 12.35 9.89 -8.35
N LEU A 95 11.27 10.58 -7.98
CA LEU A 95 11.33 11.95 -7.44
C LEU A 95 12.06 11.98 -6.09
N ALA A 96 11.79 11.02 -5.21
CA ALA A 96 12.49 10.90 -3.93
C ALA A 96 13.99 10.65 -4.14
N GLU A 97 14.36 9.72 -5.02
CA GLU A 97 15.74 9.42 -5.41
C GLU A 97 16.44 10.63 -6.05
N ALA A 98 15.70 11.48 -6.77
CA ALA A 98 16.20 12.72 -7.36
C ALA A 98 16.29 13.90 -6.36
N GLY A 99 15.93 13.69 -5.08
CA GLY A 99 16.11 14.65 -4.00
C GLY A 99 14.95 15.64 -3.80
N TYR A 100 13.78 15.42 -4.43
CA TYR A 100 12.62 16.30 -4.25
C TYR A 100 12.09 16.29 -2.80
N THR A 101 12.41 15.24 -2.03
CA THR A 101 12.01 15.11 -0.61
C THR A 101 12.80 16.01 0.34
N THR A 102 13.91 16.61 -0.11
CA THR A 102 14.73 17.52 0.71
C THR A 102 14.06 18.87 0.99
N ARG A 103 13.11 19.26 0.14
CA ARG A 103 12.41 20.57 0.21
C ARG A 103 11.00 20.47 0.78
N GLY A 104 10.45 19.27 0.86
CA GLY A 104 9.05 19.01 1.21
C GLY A 104 8.65 17.60 0.81
N LYS A 105 7.43 17.20 1.16
CA LYS A 105 6.91 15.86 0.88
C LYS A 105 6.48 15.73 -0.58
N ILE A 106 6.47 14.51 -1.09
CA ILE A 106 5.80 14.16 -2.34
C ILE A 106 4.41 13.65 -1.98
N GLY A 107 3.38 14.42 -2.35
CA GLY A 107 1.98 14.08 -2.11
C GLY A 107 1.38 13.43 -3.35
N ILE A 108 0.72 12.29 -3.20
CA ILE A 108 0.04 11.60 -4.30
C ILE A 108 -1.41 11.41 -3.90
N THR A 109 -2.34 11.88 -4.73
CA THR A 109 -3.76 11.62 -4.49
C THR A 109 -4.24 10.35 -5.16
N GLN A 110 -5.26 9.74 -4.57
CA GLN A 110 -5.97 8.57 -5.08
C GLN A 110 -7.47 8.76 -4.85
N PRO A 111 -8.34 8.53 -5.84
CA PRO A 111 -9.78 8.72 -5.66
C PRO A 111 -10.37 7.72 -4.67
N ARG A 112 -9.74 6.54 -4.52
CA ARG A 112 -10.23 5.45 -3.66
C ARG A 112 -9.36 5.24 -2.43
N ARG A 113 -9.99 5.19 -1.25
CA ARG A 113 -9.33 4.88 0.04
C ARG A 113 -8.50 3.61 0.00
N VAL A 114 -9.07 2.52 -0.55
CA VAL A 114 -8.39 1.22 -0.63
C VAL A 114 -7.15 1.29 -1.52
N ALA A 115 -7.18 2.09 -2.59
CA ALA A 115 -6.03 2.30 -3.47
C ALA A 115 -4.91 3.08 -2.75
N ALA A 116 -5.24 4.17 -2.04
CA ALA A 116 -4.26 4.92 -1.26
C ALA A 116 -3.50 4.04 -0.25
N MET A 117 -4.24 3.20 0.49
CA MET A 117 -3.65 2.29 1.48
C MET A 117 -2.79 1.19 0.83
N SER A 118 -3.32 0.51 -0.19
CA SER A 118 -2.65 -0.64 -0.81
C SER A 118 -1.40 -0.24 -1.58
N VAL A 119 -1.46 0.89 -2.29
CA VAL A 119 -0.31 1.45 -2.99
C VAL A 119 0.75 1.91 -2.01
N ALA A 120 0.39 2.64 -0.94
CA ALA A 120 1.36 3.07 0.07
C ALA A 120 2.08 1.88 0.71
N LYS A 121 1.34 0.82 1.05
CA LYS A 121 1.92 -0.41 1.59
C LYS A 121 2.89 -1.05 0.59
N ARG A 122 2.49 -1.18 -0.67
CA ARG A 122 3.34 -1.74 -1.73
C ARG A 122 4.61 -0.91 -1.91
N VAL A 123 4.51 0.42 -1.93
CA VAL A 123 5.64 1.30 -2.13
C VAL A 123 6.56 1.30 -0.92
N ALA A 124 6.04 1.17 0.31
CA ALA A 124 6.86 0.98 1.50
C ALA A 124 7.70 -0.32 1.41
N GLU A 125 7.10 -1.42 0.94
CA GLU A 125 7.81 -2.68 0.69
C GLU A 125 8.90 -2.53 -0.39
N GLU A 126 8.61 -1.80 -1.47
CA GLU A 126 9.58 -1.52 -2.55
C GLU A 126 10.72 -0.59 -2.12
N PHE A 127 10.41 0.37 -1.26
CA PHE A 127 11.36 1.33 -0.70
C PHE A 127 12.22 0.72 0.42
N GLY A 128 11.77 -0.39 1.02
CA GLY A 128 12.46 -1.07 2.11
C GLY A 128 12.24 -0.43 3.48
N CYS A 129 11.11 0.26 3.68
CA CYS A 129 10.77 0.92 4.94
C CYS A 129 9.51 0.34 5.58
N ARG A 130 9.28 0.66 6.86
CA ARG A 130 8.00 0.36 7.50
C ARG A 130 6.95 1.37 7.04
N LEU A 131 5.75 0.88 6.72
CA LEU A 131 4.61 1.75 6.42
C LEU A 131 4.35 2.72 7.59
N GLY A 132 4.26 4.01 7.28
CA GLY A 132 4.11 5.10 8.24
C GLY A 132 5.42 5.82 8.59
N GLN A 133 6.59 5.29 8.20
CA GLN A 133 7.87 6.01 8.27
C GLN A 133 8.05 6.86 7.02
N GLU A 134 9.00 6.56 6.14
CA GLU A 134 9.32 7.32 4.92
C GLU A 134 8.17 7.30 3.90
N VAL A 135 7.43 6.20 3.84
CA VAL A 135 6.23 6.05 3.00
C VAL A 135 5.02 5.87 3.90
N GLY A 136 3.99 6.70 3.70
CA GLY A 136 2.78 6.68 4.50
C GLY A 136 1.53 7.03 3.71
N TYR A 137 0.38 6.97 4.38
CA TYR A 137 -0.86 7.44 3.79
C TYR A 137 -1.78 8.13 4.78
N THR A 138 -2.67 8.98 4.27
CA THR A 138 -3.71 9.62 5.06
C THR A 138 -5.05 9.56 4.31
N ILE A 139 -6.05 8.99 4.96
CA ILE A 139 -7.43 8.92 4.47
C ILE A 139 -8.37 9.44 5.55
N ARG A 140 -9.66 9.57 5.21
CA ARG A 140 -10.65 9.95 6.21
C ARG A 140 -10.67 8.93 7.35
N PHE A 141 -10.49 9.44 8.57
CA PHE A 141 -10.48 8.70 9.84
C PHE A 141 -9.23 7.83 10.11
N GLU A 142 -8.21 7.87 9.25
CA GLU A 142 -7.00 7.08 9.45
C GLU A 142 -5.79 7.82 8.87
N ASP A 143 -4.79 8.03 9.71
CA ASP A 143 -3.53 8.67 9.34
C ASP A 143 -2.37 7.76 9.74
N CYS A 144 -1.68 7.23 8.73
CA CYS A 144 -0.52 6.37 8.88
C CYS A 144 0.69 7.10 8.29
N THR A 145 1.06 8.19 8.94
CA THR A 145 2.22 9.02 8.61
C THR A 145 2.99 9.40 9.87
N SER A 146 4.21 9.89 9.68
CA SER A 146 5.10 10.39 10.74
C SER A 146 5.83 11.64 10.26
N PRO A 147 6.60 12.31 11.13
CA PRO A 147 7.48 13.40 10.70
C PRO A 147 8.51 12.98 9.65
N GLU A 148 8.87 11.69 9.59
CA GLU A 148 9.82 11.12 8.63
C GLU A 148 9.19 10.86 7.25
N THR A 149 7.85 10.92 7.13
CA THR A 149 7.15 10.63 5.88
C THR A 149 7.51 11.62 4.79
N ALA A 150 8.16 11.09 3.76
CA ALA A 150 8.64 11.79 2.59
C ALA A 150 7.73 11.55 1.37
N ILE A 151 7.13 10.35 1.26
CA ILE A 151 6.15 9.98 0.24
C ILE A 151 4.81 9.73 0.91
N LYS A 152 3.80 10.53 0.59
CA LYS A 152 2.49 10.47 1.22
C LYS A 152 1.39 10.23 0.20
N TYR A 153 0.73 9.08 0.30
CA TYR A 153 -0.49 8.80 -0.44
C TYR A 153 -1.71 9.30 0.32
N MET A 154 -2.66 9.92 -0.36
CA MET A 154 -3.86 10.42 0.30
C MET A 154 -5.06 10.37 -0.62
N THR A 155 -6.27 10.46 -0.05
CA THR A 155 -7.46 10.69 -0.88
C THR A 155 -7.57 12.14 -1.29
N ASP A 156 -8.20 12.43 -2.43
CA ASP A 156 -8.42 13.80 -2.93
C ASP A 156 -9.00 14.73 -1.86
N GLY A 157 -10.00 14.25 -1.10
CA GLY A 157 -10.62 15.02 -0.02
C GLY A 157 -9.69 15.34 1.16
N MET A 158 -8.64 14.56 1.38
CA MET A 158 -7.62 14.86 2.40
C MET A 158 -6.68 15.97 1.92
N LEU A 159 -6.27 15.93 0.64
CA LEU A 159 -5.50 17.03 0.05
C LEU A 159 -6.30 18.33 0.07
N LEU A 160 -7.56 18.31 -0.37
CA LEU A 160 -8.44 19.48 -0.33
C LEU A 160 -8.56 20.06 1.09
N ARG A 161 -8.68 19.21 2.11
CA ARG A 161 -8.71 19.65 3.50
C ARG A 161 -7.40 20.31 3.94
N GLU A 162 -6.26 19.80 3.50
CA GLU A 162 -4.97 20.44 3.77
C GLU A 162 -4.85 21.79 3.06
N CYS A 163 -5.31 21.92 1.83
CA CYS A 163 -5.33 23.20 1.10
C CYS A 163 -6.21 24.27 1.78
N LEU A 164 -7.25 23.87 2.52
CA LEU A 164 -8.07 24.79 3.31
C LEU A 164 -7.34 25.33 4.55
N ILE A 165 -6.33 24.60 5.03
CA ILE A 165 -5.51 24.98 6.20
C ILE A 165 -4.27 25.76 5.74
N ASP A 166 -3.61 25.26 4.70
CA ASP A 166 -2.43 25.84 4.07
C ASP A 166 -2.68 25.96 2.57
N THR A 167 -3.06 27.17 2.14
CA THR A 167 -3.42 27.46 0.75
C THR A 167 -2.23 27.34 -0.21
N GLU A 168 -1.00 27.52 0.29
CA GLU A 168 0.23 27.38 -0.49
C GLU A 168 0.73 25.93 -0.54
N VAL A 169 0.13 25.04 0.26
CA VAL A 169 0.48 23.61 0.30
C VAL A 169 1.98 23.43 0.58
N SER A 170 2.54 24.30 1.44
CA SER A 170 3.97 24.52 1.67
C SER A 170 4.72 23.31 2.21
N GLY A 171 4.00 22.34 2.79
CA GLY A 171 4.56 21.07 3.24
C GLY A 171 4.98 20.12 2.11
N TYR A 172 4.64 20.44 0.85
CA TYR A 172 4.89 19.59 -0.31
C TYR A 172 5.81 20.26 -1.33
N SER A 173 6.73 19.47 -1.87
CA SER A 173 7.58 19.89 -3.00
C SER A 173 6.99 19.49 -4.34
N VAL A 174 6.21 18.41 -4.37
CA VAL A 174 5.52 17.89 -5.56
C VAL A 174 4.17 17.34 -5.14
N ILE A 175 3.13 17.70 -5.89
CA ILE A 175 1.81 17.08 -5.82
C ILE A 175 1.55 16.32 -7.12
N MET A 176 1.23 15.04 -7.00
CA MET A 176 0.81 14.18 -8.08
C MET A 176 -0.68 13.89 -7.93
N LEU A 177 -1.47 14.34 -8.91
CA LEU A 177 -2.89 14.03 -9.01
C LEU A 177 -3.05 12.76 -9.85
N ASP A 178 -3.22 11.62 -9.20
CA ASP A 178 -3.33 10.34 -9.90
C ASP A 178 -4.77 10.01 -10.27
N GLU A 179 -4.93 9.18 -11.30
CA GLU A 179 -6.25 8.80 -11.84
C GLU A 179 -7.13 10.00 -12.18
N ALA A 180 -6.54 11.13 -12.61
CA ALA A 180 -7.26 12.36 -12.96
C ALA A 180 -8.29 12.21 -14.11
N HIS A 181 -8.32 11.05 -14.76
CA HIS A 181 -9.34 10.67 -15.72
C HIS A 181 -10.66 10.25 -15.03
N GLU A 182 -10.60 9.77 -13.79
CA GLU A 182 -11.76 9.51 -12.96
C GLU A 182 -12.39 10.85 -12.58
N ARG A 183 -13.65 11.07 -13.02
CA ARG A 183 -14.40 12.27 -12.65
C ARG A 183 -14.86 12.14 -11.20
N THR A 184 -14.02 12.56 -10.27
CA THR A 184 -14.42 12.74 -8.86
C THR A 184 -15.25 14.02 -8.75
N ILE A 185 -16.41 13.96 -8.07
CA ILE A 185 -17.38 15.06 -7.87
C ILE A 185 -16.98 15.88 -6.64
#